data_AF-A0A1E4H4J5-F1
#
_entry.id   AF-A0A1E4H4J5-F1
#
_cell.length_a   1.000
_cell.length_b   1.000
_cell.length_c   1.000
_cell.angle_alpha   90.00
_cell.angle_beta   90.00
_cell.angle_gamma   90.00
#
_symmetry.space_group_name_H-M   'P 1'
#
loop_
_entity.id
_entity.type
_entity.pdbx_description
1 polymer ?
#
loop_
_entity_poly.entity_id
_entity_poly.type
_entity_poly.pdbx_seq_one_letter_code
_entity_poly.pdbx_strand_id
1 'polypeptide(L)'
;MLVTLTLDLRVWDAAEFRAAAVARALADGLGVEEANSFLARPLSDCAVMLIDPGTGPAGSDILGSSAEQHASRDTLRSWSHG
;
A
#
# COMPACT_ATOMS: atom_id res chain seq x y z
N MET A 1 6.78 23.92 -10.03
CA MET A 1 7.92 23.03 -9.76
C MET A 1 7.36 21.64 -9.51
N LEU A 2 7.92 20.59 -10.13
CA LEU A 2 7.47 19.21 -9.93
C LEU A 2 8.53 18.46 -9.12
N VAL A 3 8.10 17.71 -8.10
CA VAL A 3 8.95 16.82 -7.31
C VAL A 3 8.33 15.43 -7.36
N THR A 4 9.16 14.41 -7.63
CA THR A 4 8.73 13.00 -7.65
C THR A 4 9.41 12.26 -6.50
N LEU A 5 8.62 11.54 -5.72
CA LEU A 5 9.08 10.66 -4.64
C LEU A 5 8.84 9.20 -5.05
N THR A 6 9.83 8.34 -4.79
CA THR A 6 9.72 6.89 -5.00
C THR A 6 10.19 6.18 -3.73
N LEU A 7 9.41 5.20 -3.27
CA LEU A 7 9.67 4.43 -2.07
C LEU A 7 9.58 2.92 -2.39
N ASP A 8 10.62 2.17 -2.02
CA ASP A 8 10.59 0.70 -2.05
C ASP A 8 10.26 0.16 -0.66
N LEU A 9 9.25 -0.70 -0.58
CA LEU A 9 8.78 -1.27 0.67
C LEU A 9 8.97 -2.78 0.67
N ARG A 10 9.45 -3.30 1.78
CA ARG A 10 9.44 -4.74 2.03
C ARG A 10 8.38 -5.05 3.09
N VAL A 11 7.35 -5.77 2.68
CA VAL A 11 6.28 -6.24 3.56
C VAL A 11 6.63 -7.63 4.05
N TRP A 12 6.89 -7.77 5.35
CA TRP A 12 7.26 -9.05 5.98
C TRP A 12 6.04 -9.84 6.45
N ASP A 13 4.98 -9.14 6.87
CA ASP A 13 3.69 -9.73 7.24
C ASP A 13 2.59 -9.07 6.40
N ALA A 14 2.06 -9.83 5.44
CA ALA A 14 1.00 -9.35 4.56
C ALA A 14 -0.33 -9.17 5.30
N ALA A 15 -0.62 -9.99 6.32
CA ALA A 15 -1.88 -9.92 7.05
C ALA A 15 -1.92 -8.68 7.96
N GLU A 16 -0.84 -8.42 8.68
CA GLU A 16 -0.71 -7.21 9.50
C GLU A 16 -0.75 -5.93 8.64
N PHE A 17 -0.05 -5.93 7.51
CA PHE A 17 -0.05 -4.79 6.58
C PHE A 17 -1.46 -4.47 6.06
N ARG A 18 -2.25 -5.50 5.76
CA ARG A 18 -3.65 -5.34 5.35
C ARG A 18 -4.52 -4.82 6.48
N ALA A 19 -4.37 -5.35 7.69
CA ALA A 19 -5.13 -4.88 8.85
C ALA A 19 -4.83 -3.40 9.14
N ALA A 20 -3.58 -2.96 8.96
CA ALA A 20 -3.23 -1.55 9.06
C ALA A 20 -3.93 -0.70 8.00
N ALA A 21 -4.01 -1.16 6.74
CA ALA A 21 -4.74 -0.46 5.68
C ALA A 21 -6.25 -0.36 5.99
N VAL A 22 -6.86 -1.41 6.54
CA VAL A 22 -8.27 -1.37 7.01
C VAL A 22 -8.44 -0.31 8.10
N ALA A 23 -7.57 -0.31 9.10
CA ALA A 23 -7.64 0.65 10.21
C ALA A 23 -7.49 2.09 9.73
N ARG A 24 -6.60 2.33 8.76
CA ARG A 24 -6.41 3.65 8.15
C ARG A 24 -7.62 4.07 7.32
N ALA A 25 -8.15 3.17 6.49
CA ALA A 25 -9.37 3.42 5.72
C ALA A 25 -10.54 3.82 6.62
N LEU A 26 -10.74 3.14 7.75
CA LEU A 26 -11.75 3.50 8.75
C LEU A 26 -11.48 4.89 9.37
N ALA A 27 -10.21 5.21 9.66
CA ALA A 27 -9.83 6.51 10.20
C ALA A 27 -10.08 7.66 9.19
N ASP A 28 -9.95 7.38 7.90
CA ASP A 28 -10.27 8.31 6.81
C ASP A 28 -11.77 8.32 6.48
N GLY A 29 -12.60 7.58 7.23
CA GLY A 29 -14.05 7.62 7.18
C GLY A 29 -14.68 6.70 6.11
N LEU A 30 -13.91 5.78 5.52
CA LEU A 30 -14.49 4.76 4.65
C LEU A 30 -15.43 3.86 5.46
N GLY A 31 -16.52 3.44 4.83
CA GLY A 31 -17.47 2.52 5.44
C GLY A 31 -16.81 1.19 5.80
N VAL A 32 -17.34 0.48 6.81
CA VAL A 32 -16.78 -0.78 7.32
C VAL A 32 -16.61 -1.83 6.21
N GLU A 33 -17.58 -1.96 5.32
CA GLU A 33 -17.52 -2.90 4.19
C GLU A 33 -16.37 -2.56 3.23
N GLU A 34 -16.25 -1.29 2.84
CA GLU A 34 -15.21 -0.83 1.95
C GLU A 34 -13.82 -0.96 2.59
N ALA A 35 -13.68 -0.56 3.85
CA ALA A 35 -12.44 -0.73 4.60
C ALA A 35 -12.04 -2.21 4.70
N ASN A 36 -12.98 -3.10 5.03
CA ASN A 36 -12.69 -4.54 5.12
C ASN A 36 -12.31 -5.17 3.78
N SER A 37 -12.67 -4.56 2.65
CA SER A 37 -12.25 -5.08 1.34
C SER A 37 -10.72 -5.12 1.18
N PHE A 38 -9.97 -4.27 1.89
CA PHE A 38 -8.50 -4.28 1.88
C PHE A 38 -7.87 -5.57 2.43
N LEU A 39 -8.62 -6.37 3.20
CA LEU A 39 -8.15 -7.69 3.65
C LEU A 39 -7.90 -8.65 2.47
N ALA A 40 -8.54 -8.42 1.32
CA ALA A 40 -8.41 -9.27 0.13
C ALA A 40 -7.76 -8.57 -1.09
N ARG A 41 -7.54 -7.25 -1.07
CA ARG A 41 -6.97 -6.48 -2.20
C ARG A 41 -5.50 -6.84 -2.51
N PRO A 42 -4.86 -6.37 -3.57
CA PRO A 42 -3.39 -6.43 -3.69
C PRO A 42 -2.67 -5.64 -2.58
N LEU A 43 -1.42 -5.97 -2.25
CA LEU A 43 -0.66 -5.20 -1.25
C LEU A 43 -0.29 -3.78 -1.76
N SER A 44 -0.23 -3.59 -3.08
CA SER A 44 -0.06 -2.28 -3.70
C SER A 44 -1.19 -1.33 -3.28
N ASP A 45 -2.44 -1.77 -3.29
CA ASP A 45 -3.59 -0.96 -2.91
C ASP A 45 -3.54 -0.60 -1.43
N CYS A 46 -3.14 -1.57 -0.58
CA CYS A 46 -2.89 -1.32 0.84
C CYS A 46 -1.78 -0.28 1.05
N ALA A 47 -0.71 -0.31 0.25
CA ALA A 47 0.39 0.63 0.35
C ALA A 47 -0.05 2.06 -0.01
N VAL A 48 -0.86 2.22 -1.06
CA VAL A 48 -1.46 3.52 -1.40
C VAL A 48 -2.30 4.04 -0.23
N MET A 49 -3.22 3.22 0.30
CA MET A 49 -4.05 3.61 1.45
C MET A 49 -3.24 4.03 2.69
N LEU A 50 -2.06 3.45 2.91
CA LEU A 50 -1.24 3.70 4.09
C LEU A 50 -0.27 4.88 3.94
N ILE A 51 0.24 5.11 2.73
CA ILE A 51 1.41 5.96 2.51
C ILE A 51 1.06 7.18 1.68
N ASP A 52 0.03 7.10 0.85
CA ASP A 52 -0.46 8.27 0.15
C ASP A 52 -1.02 9.27 1.17
N PRO A 53 -0.46 10.49 1.25
CA PRO A 53 -0.97 11.51 2.17
C PRO A 53 -2.34 12.06 1.73
N GLY A 54 -2.81 11.74 0.53
CA GLY A 54 -4.06 12.23 -0.04
C GLY A 54 -3.92 13.67 -0.52
N THR A 55 -4.16 14.63 0.37
CA THR A 55 -4.06 16.06 0.04
C THR A 55 -2.70 16.60 0.47
N GLY A 56 -2.01 17.30 -0.45
CA GLY A 56 -0.76 17.99 -0.14
C GLY A 56 -0.96 19.15 0.86
N PRO A 57 0.10 19.62 1.54
CA PRO A 57 0.06 20.85 2.31
C PRO A 57 -0.30 22.06 1.41
N ALA A 58 -0.76 23.15 2.03
CA ALA A 58 -1.16 24.36 1.32
C ALA A 58 -0.08 24.83 0.31
N GLY A 59 -0.50 25.05 -0.94
CA GLY A 59 0.41 25.40 -2.05
C GLY A 59 1.03 24.20 -2.76
N SER A 60 0.58 22.98 -2.48
CA SER A 60 0.96 21.76 -3.20
C SER A 60 -0.24 20.85 -3.42
N ASP A 61 -0.19 20.09 -4.52
CA ASP A 61 -1.18 19.11 -4.90
C ASP A 61 -0.49 17.78 -5.19
N ILE A 62 -1.15 16.67 -4.87
CA ILE A 62 -0.73 15.35 -5.32
C ILE A 62 -1.41 15.09 -6.67
N LEU A 63 -0.61 15.11 -7.75
CA LEU A 63 -1.11 14.93 -9.11
C LEU A 63 -1.47 13.48 -9.43
N GLY A 64 -0.92 12.53 -8.67
CA GLY A 64 -1.17 11.10 -8.84
C GLY A 64 -0.32 10.28 -7.88
N SER A 65 -0.78 9.06 -7.63
CA SER A 65 -0.13 8.08 -6.77
C SER A 65 -0.31 6.70 -7.37
N SER A 66 0.76 5.92 -7.36
CA SER A 66 0.80 4.58 -7.94
C SER A 66 1.70 3.68 -7.13
N ALA A 67 1.29 2.43 -6.97
CA ALA A 67 2.11 1.39 -6.34
C ALA A 67 2.08 0.13 -7.20
N GLU A 68 3.23 -0.52 -7.31
CA GLU A 68 3.39 -1.80 -8.00
C GLU A 68 3.89 -2.85 -7.02
N GLN A 69 3.36 -4.07 -7.13
CA GLN A 69 3.81 -5.19 -6.32
C GLN A 69 4.71 -6.10 -7.15
N HIS A 70 5.92 -6.34 -6.66
CA HIS A 70 6.84 -7.30 -7.25
C HIS A 70 7.04 -8.50 -6.32
N ALA A 71 7.07 -9.70 -6.88
CA ALA A 71 7.54 -10.87 -6.13
C ALA A 71 9.06 -10.71 -5.89
N SER A 72 9.49 -10.81 -4.64
CA SER A 72 10.92 -10.77 -4.33
C SER A 72 11.62 -12.00 -4.94
N ARG A 73 12.86 -11.83 -5.44
CA ARG A 73 13.64 -12.94 -6.02
C ARG A 73 13.95 -14.07 -5.04
N ASP A 74 13.80 -13.83 -3.73
CA ASP A 74 14.08 -14.83 -2.68
C ASP A 74 13.03 -15.94 -2.63
N THR A 75 11.80 -15.70 -3.11
CA THR A 75 10.75 -16.74 -3.18
C THR A 75 10.96 -17.75 -4.32
N LEU A 76 11.84 -17.47 -5.29
CA LEU A 76 12.10 -18.35 -6.44
C LEU A 76 13.20 -19.39 -6.19
N ARG A 77 14.03 -19.25 -5.14
CA ARG A 77 15.11 -20.21 -4.84
C ARG A 77 14.67 -21.42 -4.02
N SER A 78 13.56 -21.33 -3.28
CA SER A 78 13.09 -22.45 -2.43
C SER A 78 12.41 -23.58 -3.19
N TRP A 79 12.24 -23.47 -4.52
CA TRP A 79 11.55 -24.46 -5.36
C TRP A 79 12.51 -25.27 -6.24
N SER A 80 13.82 -25.26 -5.94
CA SER A 80 14.83 -25.95 -6.75
C SER A 80 15.53 -27.12 -6.06
N HIS A 81 15.14 -27.48 -4.83
CA HIS A 81 15.76 -28.55 -4.04
C HIS A 81 14.70 -29.41 -3.33
N GLY A 82 13.81 -30.01 -4.11
CA GLY A 82 12.85 -31.03 -3.65
C GLY A 82 12.82 -32.20 -4.63
#